data_AF-A0A7S2VFM2-F1
#
_entry.id   AF-A0A7S2VFM2-F1
#
_cell.length_a   1.000
_cell.length_b   1.000
_cell.length_c   1.000
_cell.angle_alpha   90.00
_cell.angle_beta   90.00
_cell.angle_gamma   90.00
#
_symmetry.space_group_name_H-M   'P 1'
#
loop_
_entity.id
_entity.type
_entity.pdbx_description
1 polymer ?
#
loop_
_entity_poly.entity_id
_entity_poly.type
_entity_poly.pdbx_seq_one_letter_code
_entity_poly.pdbx_strand_id
1 'polypeptide(L)'
;IRGHALKNAIFGAQFESVTGTIRFDGNGDRLAPYDLWNMRVGANASQLVKIGQYDGATGSISFAEAPVFADGTSAAPADRPAPCPAGTQFVRATLESAERCEPCGAGEEGDGSACTACHPGRFKEATGIGFCRVCP
;
A
#
# COMPACT_ATOMS: atom_id res chain seq x y z
N ILE A 1 -31.73 35.40 1.09
CA ILE A 1 -30.30 35.19 0.78
C ILE A 1 -30.16 33.95 -0.09
N ARG A 2 -29.45 34.00 -1.23
CA ARG A 2 -29.35 32.91 -2.23
C ARG A 2 -28.21 31.91 -1.91
N GLY A 3 -28.09 31.49 -0.65
CA GLY A 3 -26.95 30.69 -0.19
C GLY A 3 -26.80 29.34 -0.91
N HIS A 4 -27.92 28.65 -1.17
CA HIS A 4 -27.89 27.37 -1.87
C HIS A 4 -27.44 27.51 -3.33
N ALA A 5 -27.93 28.53 -4.04
CA ALA A 5 -27.50 28.79 -5.41
C ALA A 5 -26.02 29.17 -5.49
N LEU A 6 -25.52 29.95 -4.53
CA LEU A 6 -24.09 30.29 -4.44
C LEU A 6 -23.23 29.06 -4.14
N LYS A 7 -23.65 28.19 -3.20
CA LYS A 7 -22.95 26.93 -2.90
C LYS A 7 -22.79 26.08 -4.16
N ASN A 8 -23.89 25.86 -4.88
CA ASN A 8 -23.88 25.03 -6.09
C ASN A 8 -23.00 25.64 -7.19
N ALA A 9 -23.03 26.97 -7.34
CA ALA A 9 -22.16 27.67 -8.27
C ALA A 9 -20.66 27.52 -7.91
N ILE A 10 -20.31 27.53 -6.62
CA ILE A 10 -18.93 27.33 -6.16
C ILE A 10 -18.48 25.87 -6.38
N PHE A 11 -19.32 24.89 -6.05
CA PHE A 11 -18.95 23.46 -6.13
C PHE A 11 -18.80 22.98 -7.59
N GLY A 12 -19.49 23.62 -8.54
CA GLY A 12 -19.31 23.38 -9.97
C GLY A 12 -18.28 24.29 -10.65
N ALA A 13 -17.61 25.17 -9.91
CA ALA A 13 -16.72 26.16 -10.50
C ALA A 13 -15.42 25.52 -11.01
N GLN A 14 -15.01 25.96 -12.20
CA GLN A 14 -13.67 25.75 -12.74
C GLN A 14 -13.14 27.09 -13.24
N PHE A 15 -11.91 27.43 -12.88
CA PHE A 15 -11.27 28.66 -13.32
C PHE A 15 -9.75 28.52 -13.33
N GLU A 16 -9.07 29.37 -14.11
CA GLU A 16 -7.62 29.43 -14.14
C GLU A 16 -7.08 30.34 -13.03
N SER A 17 -6.07 29.85 -12.32
CA SER A 17 -5.29 30.61 -11.34
C SER A 17 -3.89 30.89 -11.88
N VAL A 18 -3.12 31.69 -11.16
CA VAL A 18 -1.70 31.96 -11.44
C VAL A 18 -0.82 30.71 -11.38
N THR A 19 -1.29 29.63 -10.75
CA THR A 19 -0.60 28.34 -10.63
C THR A 19 -1.30 27.20 -11.37
N GLY A 20 -2.27 27.50 -12.25
CA GLY A 20 -3.00 26.53 -13.06
C GLY A 20 -4.48 26.40 -12.69
N THR A 21 -5.14 25.40 -13.29
CA THR A 21 -6.59 25.23 -13.19
C THR A 21 -7.03 24.81 -11.78
N ILE A 22 -8.07 25.47 -11.25
CA ILE A 22 -8.77 25.11 -10.02
C ILE A 22 -10.09 24.43 -10.40
N ARG A 23 -10.39 23.30 -9.74
CA ARG A 23 -11.59 22.49 -9.96
C ARG A 23 -12.07 21.92 -8.62
N PHE A 24 -13.38 21.72 -8.50
CA PHE A 24 -14.01 21.07 -7.35
C PHE A 24 -14.86 19.87 -7.79
N ASP A 25 -15.06 18.92 -6.89
CA ASP A 25 -16.04 17.84 -7.07
C ASP A 25 -17.43 18.22 -6.53
N GLY A 26 -18.39 17.29 -6.61
CA GLY A 26 -19.76 17.50 -6.12
C GLY A 26 -19.87 17.71 -4.60
N ASN A 27 -18.83 17.36 -3.83
CA ASN A 27 -18.76 17.56 -2.39
C ASN A 27 -18.08 18.88 -2.01
N GLY A 28 -17.47 19.57 -2.98
CA GLY A 28 -16.72 20.80 -2.79
C GLY A 28 -15.24 20.57 -2.50
N ASP A 29 -14.72 19.37 -2.74
CA ASP A 29 -13.30 19.06 -2.56
C ASP A 29 -12.50 19.51 -3.77
N ARG A 30 -11.33 20.13 -3.52
CA ARG A 30 -10.47 20.62 -4.59
C ARG A 30 -9.75 19.43 -5.26
N LEU A 31 -9.93 19.31 -6.56
CA LEU A 31 -9.24 18.33 -7.41
C LEU A 31 -7.85 18.85 -7.80
N ALA A 32 -6.98 19.01 -6.80
CA ALA A 32 -5.65 19.58 -6.97
C ALA A 32 -4.61 18.53 -7.36
N PRO A 33 -3.58 18.92 -8.13
CA PRO A 33 -2.36 18.13 -8.23
C PRO A 33 -1.54 18.22 -6.94
N TYR A 34 -0.82 17.15 -6.61
CA TYR A 34 0.11 17.08 -5.49
C TYR A 34 1.46 16.56 -5.96
N ASP A 35 2.53 17.24 -5.54
CA ASP A 35 3.89 16.79 -5.85
C ASP A 35 4.27 15.58 -5.00
N LEU A 36 4.87 14.59 -5.64
CA LEU A 36 5.44 13.43 -4.97
C LEU A 36 6.93 13.70 -4.74
N TRP A 37 7.32 13.73 -3.47
CA TRP A 37 8.71 13.99 -3.05
C TRP A 37 9.33 12.73 -2.46
N ASN A 38 10.58 12.46 -2.84
CA ASN A 38 11.40 11.40 -2.27
C ASN A 38 12.55 12.03 -1.49
N MET A 39 12.61 11.75 -0.19
CA MET A 39 13.69 12.18 0.66
C MET A 39 14.90 11.26 0.43
N ARG A 40 16.02 11.84 -0.01
CA ARG A 40 17.25 11.12 -0.33
C ARG A 40 18.39 11.60 0.54
N VAL A 41 19.36 10.72 0.82
CA VAL A 41 20.60 11.11 1.51
C VAL A 41 21.46 11.93 0.52
N GLY A 42 21.63 13.22 0.81
CA GLY A 42 22.57 14.09 0.08
C GLY A 42 23.95 14.09 0.75
N ALA A 43 24.92 14.75 0.11
CA ALA A 43 26.31 14.77 0.59
C ALA A 43 26.47 15.31 2.03
N ASN A 44 25.63 16.25 2.44
CA ASN A 44 25.73 16.92 3.75
C ASN A 44 24.43 16.84 4.57
N ALA A 45 23.29 16.56 3.95
CA ALA A 45 21.97 16.49 4.57
C ALA A 45 20.98 15.74 3.68
N SER A 46 19.85 15.31 4.25
CA SER A 46 18.73 14.80 3.46
C SER A 46 18.18 15.88 2.53
N GLN A 47 17.90 15.52 1.27
CA GLN A 47 17.28 16.42 0.30
C GLN A 47 15.93 15.85 -0.14
N LEU A 48 14.95 16.74 -0.35
CA LEU A 48 13.69 16.38 -1.00
C LEU A 48 13.85 16.53 -2.51
N VAL A 49 13.60 15.46 -3.25
CA VAL A 49 13.58 15.46 -4.71
C VAL A 49 12.17 15.20 -5.20
N LYS A 50 11.65 16.05 -6.09
CA LYS A 50 10.34 15.82 -6.70
C LYS A 50 10.46 14.71 -7.73
N ILE A 51 9.79 13.60 -7.49
CA ILE A 51 9.86 12.39 -8.33
C ILE A 51 8.62 12.18 -9.20
N GLY A 52 7.57 12.96 -8.98
CA GLY A 52 6.31 12.74 -9.67
C GLY A 52 5.20 13.66 -9.21
N GLN A 53 3.98 13.31 -9.60
CA GLN A 53 2.78 14.05 -9.27
C GLN A 53 1.57 13.11 -9.20
N TYR A 54 0.74 13.32 -8.18
CA TYR A 54 -0.63 12.80 -8.12
C TYR A 54 -1.58 13.84 -8.70
N ASP A 55 -2.48 13.42 -9.57
CA ASP A 55 -3.55 14.27 -10.11
C ASP A 55 -4.89 13.93 -9.44
N GLY A 56 -5.37 14.86 -8.61
CA GLY A 56 -6.65 14.71 -7.91
C GLY A 56 -7.86 14.65 -8.83
N ALA A 57 -7.80 15.15 -10.07
CA ALA A 57 -8.92 15.11 -11.00
C ALA A 57 -9.09 13.72 -11.64
N THR A 58 -7.98 13.02 -11.88
CA THR A 58 -7.98 11.67 -12.50
C THR A 58 -7.71 10.55 -11.50
N GLY A 59 -7.36 10.86 -10.26
CA GLY A 59 -6.97 9.88 -9.24
C GLY A 59 -5.69 9.12 -9.59
N SER A 60 -4.85 9.69 -10.45
CA SER A 60 -3.72 8.99 -11.06
C SER A 60 -2.38 9.49 -10.52
N ILE A 61 -1.42 8.56 -10.37
CA ILE A 61 -0.04 8.85 -9.99
C ILE A 61 0.84 8.74 -11.23
N SER A 62 1.72 9.72 -11.42
CA SER A 62 2.75 9.72 -12.46
C SER A 62 4.13 9.94 -11.84
N PHE A 63 5.10 9.12 -12.24
CA PHE A 63 6.49 9.26 -11.83
C PHE A 63 7.32 9.82 -12.98
N ALA A 64 8.03 10.92 -12.72
CA ALA A 64 9.05 11.46 -13.62
C ALA A 64 10.40 10.73 -13.43
N GLU A 65 10.65 10.20 -12.24
CA GLU A 65 11.78 9.32 -11.93
C GLU A 65 11.35 8.26 -10.90
N ALA A 66 12.08 7.14 -10.86
CA ALA A 66 11.83 6.10 -9.86
C ALA A 66 12.16 6.61 -8.45
N PRO A 67 11.39 6.21 -7.42
CA PRO A 67 11.78 6.42 -6.03
C PRO A 67 13.13 5.76 -5.76
N VAL A 68 13.95 6.40 -4.91
CA VAL A 68 15.15 5.81 -4.33
C VAL A 68 14.84 5.50 -2.87
N PHE A 69 15.06 4.24 -2.49
CA PHE A 69 14.80 3.73 -1.14
C PHE A 69 16.03 3.91 -0.24
N ALA A 70 15.88 3.56 1.03
CA ALA A 70 16.91 3.79 2.06
C ALA A 70 18.22 3.02 1.79
N ASP A 71 18.16 1.93 1.03
CA ASP A 71 19.31 1.15 0.57
C ASP A 71 20.02 1.77 -0.65
N GLY A 72 19.52 2.90 -1.16
CA GLY A 72 20.03 3.61 -2.33
C GLY A 72 19.58 3.03 -3.67
N THR A 73 18.72 2.00 -3.68
CA THR A 73 18.23 1.37 -4.91
C THR A 73 16.84 1.89 -5.29
N SER A 74 16.41 1.62 -6.52
CA SER A 74 15.03 1.85 -6.97
C SER A 74 14.15 0.60 -6.89
N ALA A 75 14.69 -0.51 -6.36
CA ALA A 75 13.91 -1.70 -6.12
C ALA A 75 13.08 -1.47 -4.85
N ALA A 76 11.76 -1.57 -4.96
CA ALA A 76 10.89 -1.44 -3.81
C ALA A 76 11.28 -2.48 -2.75
N PRO A 77 11.60 -2.06 -1.51
CA PRO A 77 11.83 -3.00 -0.44
C PRO A 77 10.55 -3.80 -0.24
N ALA A 78 10.71 -5.07 0.08
CA ALA A 78 9.55 -5.87 0.43
C ALA A 78 8.90 -5.27 1.68
N ASP A 79 7.58 -5.04 1.64
CA ASP A 79 6.80 -4.51 2.77
C ASP A 79 6.90 -5.40 4.03
N ARG A 80 7.32 -6.64 3.84
CA ARG A 80 7.60 -7.65 4.86
C ARG A 80 8.83 -8.47 4.45
N PRO A 81 9.48 -9.18 5.39
CA PRO A 81 10.45 -10.22 5.06
C PRO A 81 9.94 -11.19 3.98
N ALA A 82 10.87 -11.84 3.29
CA ALA A 82 10.55 -12.84 2.26
C ALA A 82 9.47 -13.83 2.75
N PRO A 83 8.60 -14.34 1.84
CA PRO A 83 7.54 -15.28 2.21
C PRO A 83 8.11 -16.41 3.05
N CYS A 84 7.39 -16.76 4.11
CA CYS A 84 7.82 -17.84 4.98
C CYS A 84 7.84 -19.18 4.22
N PRO A 85 8.57 -20.20 4.68
CA PRO A 85 8.51 -21.52 4.05
C PRO A 85 7.08 -22.08 4.03
N ALA A 86 6.75 -22.91 3.05
CA ALA A 86 5.46 -23.59 3.00
C ALA A 86 5.17 -24.31 4.33
N GLY A 87 3.95 -24.17 4.84
CA GLY A 87 3.53 -24.71 6.14
C GLY A 87 3.72 -23.74 7.31
N THR A 88 4.10 -22.50 7.01
CA THR A 88 4.18 -21.42 7.98
C THR A 88 3.45 -20.18 7.46
N GLN A 89 3.12 -19.27 8.37
CA GLN A 89 2.56 -17.95 8.08
C GLN A 89 3.43 -16.86 8.67
N PHE A 90 3.40 -15.70 8.01
CA PHE A 90 4.02 -14.52 8.56
C PHE A 90 3.17 -13.93 9.67
N VAL A 91 3.73 -13.81 10.88
CA VAL A 91 3.09 -13.13 12.00
C VAL A 91 3.83 -11.83 12.27
N ARG A 92 3.10 -10.71 12.20
CA ARG A 92 3.69 -9.38 12.47
C ARG A 92 4.30 -9.39 13.87
N ALA A 93 5.52 -8.87 13.96
CA ALA A 93 6.18 -8.61 15.23
C ALA A 93 5.25 -7.86 16.18
N THR A 94 5.07 -8.41 17.38
CA THR A 94 4.68 -7.61 18.55
C THR A 94 5.94 -6.95 19.11
N LEU A 95 5.80 -5.95 20.00
CA LEU A 95 6.95 -5.26 20.63
C LEU A 95 7.93 -6.22 21.34
N GLU A 96 7.54 -7.47 21.59
CA GLU A 96 8.32 -8.48 22.31
C GLU A 96 8.88 -9.59 21.40
N SER A 97 8.60 -9.57 20.09
CA SER A 97 9.13 -10.57 19.17
C SER A 97 9.45 -9.99 17.81
N ALA A 98 10.69 -10.20 17.35
CA ALA A 98 11.06 -9.99 15.95
C ALA A 98 10.08 -10.76 15.04
N GLU A 99 9.85 -10.24 13.84
CA GLU A 99 8.98 -10.85 12.84
C GLU A 99 9.35 -12.33 12.64
N ARG A 100 8.38 -13.24 12.76
CA ARG A 100 8.62 -14.69 12.67
C ARG A 100 7.62 -15.38 11.76
N CYS A 101 8.13 -16.42 11.11
CA CYS A 101 7.35 -17.43 10.43
C CYS A 101 6.83 -18.44 11.45
N GLU A 102 5.54 -18.41 11.76
CA GLU A 102 4.92 -19.35 12.68
C GLU A 102 4.31 -20.52 11.91
N PRO A 103 4.45 -21.76 12.40
CA PRO A 103 3.94 -22.92 11.69
C PRO A 103 2.41 -22.96 11.70
N CYS A 104 1.82 -23.31 10.56
CA CYS A 104 0.38 -23.52 10.44
C CYS A 104 -0.08 -24.67 11.32
N GLY A 105 -1.22 -24.50 11.98
CA GLY A 105 -1.78 -25.48 12.90
C GLY A 105 -2.17 -26.79 12.21
N ALA A 106 -2.61 -27.75 13.01
CA ALA A 106 -3.31 -28.92 12.49
C ALA A 106 -4.60 -28.47 11.79
N GLY A 107 -4.92 -29.10 10.66
CA GLY A 107 -6.05 -28.70 9.82
C GLY A 107 -5.84 -27.46 8.96
N GLU A 108 -4.64 -26.88 8.89
CA GLU A 108 -4.36 -25.66 8.11
C GLU A 108 -3.18 -25.82 7.13
N GLU A 109 -3.31 -25.36 5.90
CA GLU A 109 -2.20 -25.23 4.93
C GLU A 109 -1.87 -23.76 4.66
N GLY A 110 -0.61 -23.48 4.33
CA GLY A 110 -0.14 -22.13 4.08
C GLY A 110 1.05 -22.13 3.13
N ASP A 111 1.10 -21.14 2.25
CA ASP A 111 2.12 -20.96 1.23
C ASP A 111 3.28 -20.06 1.70
N GLY A 112 3.33 -19.74 2.99
CA GLY A 112 4.28 -18.76 3.54
C GLY A 112 3.69 -17.39 3.83
N SER A 113 2.47 -17.11 3.36
CA SER A 113 1.81 -15.81 3.58
C SER A 113 0.80 -15.87 4.73
N ALA A 114 -0.13 -16.81 4.69
CA ALA A 114 -1.17 -17.02 5.70
C ALA A 114 -1.53 -18.51 5.78
N CYS A 115 -1.96 -18.95 6.96
CA CYS A 115 -2.52 -20.28 7.15
C CYS A 115 -4.03 -20.24 6.87
N THR A 116 -4.52 -21.24 6.14
CA THR A 116 -5.91 -21.40 5.76
C THR A 116 -6.38 -22.81 6.08
N ALA A 117 -7.62 -22.96 6.53
CA ALA A 117 -8.17 -24.27 6.84
C ALA A 117 -8.18 -25.18 5.60
N CYS A 118 -7.88 -26.46 5.79
CA CYS A 118 -7.98 -27.47 4.74
C CYS A 118 -9.38 -27.45 4.12
N HIS A 119 -9.44 -27.50 2.78
CA HIS A 119 -10.70 -27.70 2.09
C HIS A 119 -11.41 -29.00 2.51
N PRO A 120 -12.76 -29.06 2.45
CA PRO A 120 -13.51 -30.29 2.76
C PRO A 120 -12.99 -31.51 1.99
N GLY A 121 -12.87 -32.64 2.68
CA GLY A 121 -12.29 -33.88 2.14
C GLY A 121 -10.76 -33.96 2.24
N ARG A 122 -10.11 -32.97 2.86
CA ARG A 122 -8.67 -32.97 3.16
C ARG A 122 -8.42 -32.71 4.65
N PHE A 123 -7.31 -33.22 5.16
CA PHE A 123 -6.89 -33.07 6.55
C PHE A 123 -5.38 -32.88 6.68
N LYS A 124 -4.94 -32.42 7.85
CA LYS A 124 -3.54 -32.27 8.23
C LYS A 124 -3.37 -32.55 9.71
N GLU A 125 -2.56 -33.56 10.03
CA GLU A 125 -2.39 -34.07 11.40
C GLU A 125 -1.40 -33.29 12.25
N ALA A 126 -0.40 -32.64 11.64
CA ALA A 126 0.72 -32.07 12.37
C ALA A 126 0.99 -30.62 11.96
N THR A 127 1.37 -29.80 12.94
CA THR A 127 1.80 -28.41 12.75
C THR A 127 3.04 -28.33 11.82
N GLY A 128 3.10 -27.31 10.96
CA GLY A 128 4.29 -27.04 10.13
C GLY A 128 4.40 -27.81 8.80
N ILE A 129 3.45 -28.68 8.45
CA ILE A 129 3.39 -29.29 7.10
C ILE A 129 2.80 -28.28 6.09
N GLY A 130 3.36 -28.21 4.88
CA GLY A 130 2.95 -27.22 3.87
C GLY A 130 1.64 -27.49 3.12
N PHE A 131 1.06 -28.67 3.25
CA PHE A 131 -0.11 -29.07 2.46
C PHE A 131 -1.03 -30.02 3.22
N CYS A 132 -2.34 -29.93 2.96
CA CYS A 132 -3.32 -30.91 3.40
C CYS A 132 -3.30 -32.16 2.52
N ARG A 133 -3.72 -33.31 3.05
CA ARG A 133 -3.84 -34.59 2.32
C ARG A 133 -5.29 -35.05 2.27
N VAL A 134 -5.67 -35.87 1.29
CA VAL A 134 -7.04 -36.41 1.16
C VAL A 134 -7.36 -37.30 2.36
N CYS A 135 -8.56 -37.18 2.94
CA CYS A 135 -9.00 -38.03 4.04
C CYS A 135 -8.93 -39.54 3.65
N PRO A 136 -8.49 -40.43 4.55
CA PRO A 136 -8.49 -41.87 4.31
C PRO A 136 -9.90 -42.43 4.14
#